data_AF-A0ABD5KKI7-F1
#
_entry.id   AF-A0ABD5KKI7-F1
#
_cell.length_a   1.000
_cell.length_b   1.000
_cell.length_c   1.000
_cell.angle_alpha   90.00
_cell.angle_beta   90.00
_cell.angle_gamma   90.00
#
_symmetry.space_group_name_H-M   'P 1'
#
loop_
_entity.id
_entity.type
_entity.pdbx_description
1 polymer ?
#
loop_
_entity_poly.entity_id
_entity_poly.type
_entity_poly.pdbx_seq_one_letter_code
_entity_poly.pdbx_strand_id
1 'polypeptide(L)'
;MAKVRLKGLRNRGSEQVEVESTDEVGFLERIIRLRDRLKFGPHHRMERFTITLSATLAFLLLFSGLSLAQDRSNVAKQASSQARYTESFTFSLSGQRMYVDGVFGDSNHTDVLVLLRLEDPKGMSVDASNYQLFITGYDKSMESGPKTTFSLFGSTGYGVIRFQSEEPIPKQILDVTIRANEQLTAQSGTGTSGNKNNTDESFAKYDQGRFYVNPGADNTTTLDWLASGEQNPAKLYTALVAESKDEKIHEELKTQISEMGNLLNRAKEYTNRLVSAGYEAPKTPWFVEGDYIDENGGLVAAKNLTGAHLIDYSTKTIREGYIKQVMGGLSEFDTYMKKKTESTNIASSSNNVVRKEQVEQVNSLKNEDGSILDLRLVSTGSSPSAQVAAKDSTESLLQTWRSYLSIKQKVQRDLMRSLLVLDADVLSQELGFSEQQNNRSVTYY
;
A
#
# COMPACT_ATOMS: atom_id res chain seq x y z
N MET A 1 7.88 35.25 -108.62
CA MET A 1 6.50 35.76 -108.73
C MET A 1 5.54 34.60 -108.95
N ALA A 2 4.49 34.50 -108.12
CA ALA A 2 3.12 33.99 -108.38
C ALA A 2 2.49 33.28 -107.15
N LYS A 3 1.41 33.91 -106.64
CA LYS A 3 0.17 33.53 -105.88
C LYS A 3 0.05 32.11 -105.26
N VAL A 4 -0.68 31.88 -104.15
CA VAL A 4 -2.13 32.08 -103.89
C VAL A 4 -2.45 32.04 -102.37
N ARG A 5 -3.50 32.75 -101.89
CA ARG A 5 -3.99 32.74 -100.48
C ARG A 5 -5.53 32.74 -100.36
N LEU A 6 -6.05 31.74 -99.62
CA LEU A 6 -7.06 31.67 -98.52
C LEU A 6 -8.49 32.31 -98.54
N LYS A 7 -9.39 31.55 -97.83
CA LYS A 7 -10.63 31.85 -97.02
C LYS A 7 -11.98 31.47 -97.67
N GLY A 8 -13.01 30.94 -96.99
CA GLY A 8 -13.32 30.55 -95.58
C GLY A 8 -14.74 29.89 -95.50
N LEU A 9 -15.01 28.96 -94.55
CA LEU A 9 -15.99 28.98 -93.41
C LEU A 9 -17.43 29.47 -93.73
N ARG A 10 -18.58 28.94 -93.26
CA ARG A 10 -19.05 27.86 -92.33
C ARG A 10 -20.61 27.84 -92.45
N ASN A 11 -21.34 26.73 -92.25
CA ASN A 11 -22.80 26.78 -91.95
C ASN A 11 -23.31 25.62 -91.07
N ARG A 12 -24.39 25.89 -90.32
CA ARG A 12 -25.02 25.19 -89.17
C ARG A 12 -26.07 24.13 -89.56
N GLY A 13 -26.40 23.24 -88.59
CA GLY A 13 -27.72 22.59 -88.45
C GLY A 13 -27.73 21.44 -87.42
N SER A 14 -28.62 21.47 -86.44
CA SER A 14 -28.76 20.52 -85.31
C SER A 14 -30.22 20.29 -84.95
N GLU A 15 -30.68 19.03 -84.85
CA GLU A 15 -31.70 18.45 -83.91
C GLU A 15 -32.04 16.98 -84.33
N GLN A 16 -31.78 15.99 -83.46
CA GLN A 16 -32.76 15.10 -82.74
C GLN A 16 -33.26 13.88 -83.57
N VAL A 17 -33.41 12.60 -83.14
CA VAL A 17 -33.60 11.88 -81.85
C VAL A 17 -33.29 10.36 -82.05
N GLU A 18 -32.92 9.68 -80.95
CA GLU A 18 -32.95 8.24 -80.49
C GLU A 18 -33.32 7.09 -81.48
N VAL A 19 -32.86 5.83 -81.34
CA VAL A 19 -33.14 4.82 -80.28
C VAL A 19 -32.25 3.54 -80.49
N GLU A 20 -31.96 2.81 -79.39
CA GLU A 20 -31.53 1.38 -79.25
C GLU A 20 -30.13 0.96 -79.74
N SER A 21 -29.33 0.16 -79.01
CA SER A 21 -29.63 -0.79 -77.93
C SER A 21 -28.54 -0.85 -76.86
N THR A 22 -29.00 -1.05 -75.62
CA THR A 22 -28.25 -1.42 -74.43
C THR A 22 -27.69 -2.84 -74.53
N ASP A 23 -26.39 -3.02 -74.36
CA ASP A 23 -25.83 -4.25 -73.79
C ASP A 23 -25.25 -3.89 -72.41
N GLU A 24 -26.13 -3.90 -71.40
CA GLU A 24 -25.68 -3.95 -70.00
C GLU A 24 -25.00 -5.29 -69.74
N VAL A 25 -23.67 -5.29 -69.80
CA VAL A 25 -22.82 -6.40 -69.31
C VAL A 25 -23.08 -6.55 -67.82
N GLY A 26 -23.97 -7.49 -67.47
CA GLY A 26 -24.39 -7.76 -66.10
C GLY A 26 -23.22 -8.07 -65.16
N PHE A 27 -23.38 -7.80 -63.87
CA PHE A 27 -22.37 -8.07 -62.82
C PHE A 27 -21.80 -9.50 -62.88
N LEU A 28 -22.62 -10.46 -63.30
CA LEU A 28 -22.22 -11.84 -63.54
C LEU A 28 -21.20 -11.99 -64.69
N GLU A 29 -21.31 -11.23 -65.79
CA GLU A 29 -20.32 -11.24 -66.86
C GLU A 29 -18.99 -10.60 -66.44
N ARG A 30 -19.02 -9.61 -65.53
CA ARG A 30 -17.79 -9.07 -64.92
C ARG A 30 -17.12 -10.09 -64.00
N ILE A 31 -17.90 -10.85 -63.23
CA ILE A 31 -17.40 -11.97 -62.41
C ILE A 31 -16.85 -13.10 -63.29
N ILE A 32 -17.52 -13.43 -64.40
CA ILE A 32 -17.06 -14.47 -65.34
C ILE A 32 -15.77 -14.03 -66.04
N ARG A 33 -15.66 -12.76 -66.46
CA ARG A 33 -14.40 -12.22 -67.01
C ARG A 33 -13.26 -12.18 -65.99
N LEU A 34 -13.56 -11.92 -64.71
CA LEU A 34 -12.59 -12.05 -63.62
C LEU A 34 -12.18 -13.51 -63.38
N ARG A 35 -13.14 -14.45 -63.43
CA ARG A 35 -12.90 -15.90 -63.31
C ARG A 35 -12.00 -16.41 -64.44
N ASP A 36 -12.24 -15.96 -65.67
CA ASP A 36 -11.51 -16.40 -66.85
C ASP A 36 -10.13 -15.71 -66.95
N ARG A 37 -9.99 -14.45 -66.46
CA ARG A 37 -8.67 -13.80 -66.29
C ARG A 37 -7.83 -14.40 -65.15
N LEU A 38 -8.47 -14.85 -64.07
CA LEU A 38 -7.81 -15.52 -62.94
C LEU A 38 -7.66 -17.04 -63.18
N LYS A 39 -7.96 -17.52 -64.39
CA LYS A 39 -7.82 -18.93 -64.82
C LYS A 39 -8.39 -19.93 -63.82
N PHE A 40 -9.58 -19.68 -63.28
CA PHE A 40 -10.30 -20.65 -62.45
C PHE A 40 -10.99 -21.74 -63.30
N GLY A 41 -10.30 -22.32 -64.30
CA GLY A 41 -10.76 -23.48 -65.07
C GLY A 41 -10.35 -24.83 -64.45
N PRO A 42 -11.00 -25.97 -64.80
CA PRO A 42 -10.77 -27.28 -64.18
C PRO A 42 -9.34 -27.84 -64.37
N HIS A 43 -8.56 -27.30 -65.31
CA HIS A 43 -7.19 -27.74 -65.62
C HIS A 43 -6.07 -26.89 -64.97
N HIS A 44 -6.40 -25.86 -64.19
CA HIS A 44 -5.42 -24.91 -63.62
C HIS A 44 -5.23 -25.09 -62.10
N ARG A 45 -5.04 -26.33 -61.65
CA ARG A 45 -4.96 -26.65 -60.20
C ARG A 45 -3.82 -25.91 -59.47
N MET A 46 -2.67 -25.75 -60.12
CA MET A 46 -1.50 -25.05 -59.53
C MET A 46 -1.69 -23.52 -59.46
N GLU A 47 -2.29 -22.89 -60.48
CA GLU A 47 -2.51 -21.43 -60.47
C GLU A 47 -3.56 -21.04 -59.40
N ARG A 48 -4.61 -21.85 -59.22
CA ARG A 48 -5.57 -21.67 -58.13
C ARG A 48 -4.89 -21.77 -56.77
N PHE A 49 -4.03 -22.77 -56.58
CA PHE A 49 -3.26 -22.93 -55.34
C PHE A 49 -2.39 -21.70 -55.06
N THR A 50 -1.64 -21.19 -56.04
CA THR A 50 -0.78 -20.01 -55.87
C THR A 50 -1.58 -18.75 -55.58
N ILE A 51 -2.72 -18.53 -56.24
CA ILE A 51 -3.58 -17.37 -55.97
C ILE A 51 -4.20 -17.47 -54.58
N THR A 52 -4.69 -18.65 -54.19
CA THR A 52 -5.23 -18.86 -52.84
C THR A 52 -4.16 -18.71 -51.77
N LEU A 53 -2.94 -19.22 -52.02
CA LEU A 53 -1.81 -19.10 -51.10
C LEU A 53 -1.35 -17.64 -50.97
N SER A 54 -1.34 -16.89 -52.06
CA SER A 54 -0.98 -15.47 -52.05
C SER A 54 -2.03 -14.64 -51.32
N ALA A 55 -3.31 -14.94 -51.53
CA ALA A 55 -4.42 -14.29 -50.84
C ALA A 55 -4.38 -14.61 -49.33
N THR A 56 -4.17 -15.87 -48.94
CA THR A 56 -4.05 -16.24 -47.53
C THR A 56 -2.83 -15.59 -46.89
N LEU A 57 -1.68 -15.53 -47.59
CA LEU A 57 -0.48 -14.85 -47.08
C LEU A 57 -0.71 -13.34 -46.87
N ALA A 58 -1.40 -12.69 -47.82
CA ALA A 58 -1.76 -11.27 -47.70
C ALA A 58 -2.73 -11.01 -46.53
N PHE A 59 -3.74 -11.88 -46.35
CA PHE A 59 -4.62 -11.82 -45.19
C PHE A 59 -3.86 -12.06 -43.88
N LEU A 60 -2.93 -13.01 -43.84
CA LEU A 60 -2.13 -13.31 -42.66
C LEU A 60 -1.23 -12.13 -42.26
N LEU A 61 -0.64 -11.45 -43.25
CA LEU A 61 0.12 -10.21 -43.02
C LEU A 61 -0.76 -9.06 -42.52
N LEU A 62 -1.97 -8.89 -43.09
CA LEU A 62 -2.94 -7.89 -42.62
C LEU A 62 -3.39 -8.15 -41.19
N PHE A 63 -3.78 -9.38 -40.86
CA PHE A 63 -4.18 -9.76 -39.50
C PHE A 63 -3.03 -9.64 -38.51
N SER A 64 -1.79 -9.98 -38.92
CA SER A 64 -0.60 -9.79 -38.08
C SER A 64 -0.30 -8.31 -37.83
N GLY A 65 -0.42 -7.46 -38.85
CA GLY A 65 -0.24 -6.02 -38.73
C GLY A 65 -1.28 -5.36 -37.82
N LEU A 66 -2.55 -5.74 -37.96
CA LEU A 66 -3.64 -5.28 -37.09
C LEU A 66 -3.44 -5.78 -35.65
N SER A 67 -3.03 -7.04 -35.47
CA SER A 67 -2.71 -7.61 -34.15
C SER A 67 -1.58 -6.85 -33.47
N LEU A 68 -0.48 -6.55 -34.17
CA LEU A 68 0.63 -5.76 -33.63
C LEU A 68 0.24 -4.32 -33.30
N ALA A 69 -0.59 -3.68 -34.13
CA ALA A 69 -1.09 -2.33 -33.86
C ALA A 69 -2.00 -2.30 -32.63
N GLN A 70 -2.86 -3.32 -32.49
CA GLN A 70 -3.77 -3.46 -31.37
C GLN A 70 -3.03 -3.85 -30.09
N ASP A 71 -2.02 -4.71 -30.18
CA ASP A 71 -1.15 -5.08 -29.06
C ASP A 71 -0.35 -3.87 -28.58
N ARG A 72 0.24 -3.06 -29.48
CA ARG A 72 0.89 -1.80 -29.10
C ARG A 72 -0.08 -0.81 -28.45
N SER A 73 -1.31 -0.71 -28.97
CA SER A 73 -2.36 0.14 -28.38
C SER A 73 -2.77 -0.37 -26.99
N ASN A 74 -2.92 -1.69 -26.83
CA ASN A 74 -3.28 -2.32 -25.57
C ASN A 74 -2.16 -2.24 -24.55
N VAL A 75 -0.91 -2.45 -24.94
CA VAL A 75 0.29 -2.27 -24.09
C VAL A 75 0.42 -0.80 -23.69
N ALA A 76 0.20 0.15 -24.60
CA ALA A 76 0.20 1.58 -24.25
C ALA A 76 -0.94 1.93 -23.29
N LYS A 77 -2.15 1.40 -23.52
CA LYS A 77 -3.31 1.56 -22.62
C LYS A 77 -3.12 0.87 -21.27
N GLN A 78 -2.46 -0.28 -21.23
CA GLN A 78 -2.21 -1.05 -20.00
C GLN A 78 -1.05 -0.45 -19.20
N ALA A 79 -0.06 0.14 -19.88
CA ALA A 79 1.01 0.92 -19.26
C ALA A 79 0.51 2.26 -18.72
N SER A 80 -0.53 2.86 -19.33
CA SER A 80 -1.13 4.12 -18.86
C SER A 80 -2.29 3.94 -17.88
N SER A 81 -3.01 2.80 -17.89
CA SER A 81 -4.14 2.53 -16.99
C SER A 81 -3.72 2.00 -15.63
N GLN A 82 -2.62 1.25 -15.53
CA GLN A 82 -2.07 0.86 -14.24
C GLN A 82 -1.23 2.01 -13.67
N ALA A 83 -1.43 2.33 -12.39
CA ALA A 83 -0.56 3.22 -11.63
C ALA A 83 0.85 2.61 -11.56
N ARG A 84 1.66 2.85 -12.60
CA ARG A 84 3.06 2.45 -12.63
C ARG A 84 3.85 3.56 -11.97
N TYR A 85 4.32 3.28 -10.76
CA TYR A 85 5.31 4.11 -10.10
C TYR A 85 6.52 3.26 -9.71
N THR A 86 7.64 3.95 -9.51
CA THR A 86 8.85 3.34 -9.00
C THR A 86 8.67 3.05 -7.52
N GLU A 87 8.74 1.80 -7.08
CA GLU A 87 8.49 1.42 -5.67
C GLU A 87 9.52 2.02 -4.70
N SER A 88 10.77 2.16 -5.13
CA SER A 88 11.82 2.78 -4.33
C SER A 88 12.94 3.36 -5.17
N PHE A 89 13.62 4.35 -4.61
CA PHE A 89 14.78 4.99 -5.22
C PHE A 89 15.79 5.40 -4.14
N THR A 90 17.00 5.74 -4.55
CA THR A 90 18.10 6.01 -3.63
C THR A 90 18.78 7.32 -4.01
N PHE A 91 19.00 8.17 -3.01
CA PHE A 91 19.71 9.43 -3.16
C PHE A 91 21.18 9.18 -3.53
N SER A 92 21.67 9.94 -4.52
CA SER A 92 22.94 9.67 -5.20
C SER A 92 24.19 9.80 -4.32
N LEU A 93 24.22 10.72 -3.36
CA LEU A 93 25.39 11.02 -2.52
C LEU A 93 25.23 10.52 -1.09
N SER A 94 24.05 10.68 -0.49
CA SER A 94 23.79 10.18 0.87
C SER A 94 23.55 8.68 0.90
N GLY A 95 23.14 8.07 -0.21
CA GLY A 95 22.76 6.66 -0.27
C GLY A 95 21.45 6.35 0.46
N GLN A 96 20.71 7.38 0.88
CA GLN A 96 19.45 7.22 1.59
C GLN A 96 18.38 6.69 0.63
N ARG A 97 17.62 5.68 1.07
CA ARG A 97 16.55 5.08 0.28
C ARG A 97 15.20 5.69 0.66
N MET A 98 14.40 5.94 -0.36
CA MET A 98 13.01 6.37 -0.22
C MET A 98 12.09 5.41 -0.97
N TYR A 99 10.94 5.11 -0.36
CA TYR A 99 9.88 4.29 -0.90
C TYR A 99 8.73 5.17 -1.39
N VAL A 100 8.09 4.77 -2.47
CA VAL A 100 6.80 5.30 -2.89
C VAL A 100 5.75 4.35 -2.36
N ASP A 101 5.10 4.71 -1.25
CA ASP A 101 4.15 3.84 -0.55
C ASP A 101 2.79 3.80 -1.28
N GLY A 102 2.45 4.83 -2.06
CA GLY A 102 1.22 4.83 -2.87
C GLY A 102 0.93 6.13 -3.60
N VAL A 103 -0.07 6.07 -4.48
CA VAL A 103 -0.63 7.22 -5.20
C VAL A 103 -2.13 7.29 -4.90
N PHE A 104 -2.54 8.40 -4.32
CA PHE A 104 -3.89 8.67 -3.85
C PHE A 104 -4.47 9.81 -4.67
N GLY A 105 -5.76 9.77 -4.98
CA GLY A 105 -6.40 10.81 -5.80
C GLY A 105 -7.84 11.05 -5.41
N ASP A 106 -8.38 12.19 -5.84
CA ASP A 106 -9.81 12.41 -5.83
C ASP A 106 -10.49 11.75 -7.04
N SER A 107 -11.81 11.58 -7.00
CA SER A 107 -12.57 10.93 -8.07
C SER A 107 -12.48 11.64 -9.43
N ASN A 108 -12.12 12.92 -9.47
CA ASN A 108 -11.97 13.69 -10.71
C ASN A 108 -10.51 13.77 -11.20
N HIS A 109 -9.55 13.18 -10.47
CA HIS A 109 -8.12 13.26 -10.73
C HIS A 109 -7.58 14.70 -10.87
N THR A 110 -8.15 15.65 -10.15
CA THR A 110 -7.70 17.05 -10.08
C THR A 110 -6.74 17.29 -8.93
N ASP A 111 -6.74 16.41 -7.92
CA ASP A 111 -5.88 16.48 -6.75
C ASP A 111 -5.30 15.09 -6.44
N VAL A 112 -4.01 14.91 -6.72
CA VAL A 112 -3.31 13.63 -6.60
C VAL A 112 -2.12 13.76 -5.66
N LEU A 113 -2.04 12.86 -4.69
CA LEU A 113 -1.05 12.80 -3.62
C LEU A 113 -0.18 11.55 -3.80
N VAL A 114 1.13 11.73 -3.94
CA VAL A 114 2.10 10.64 -3.96
C VAL A 114 2.76 10.56 -2.60
N LEU A 115 2.52 9.46 -1.88
CA LEU A 115 3.08 9.23 -0.55
C LEU A 115 4.48 8.65 -0.65
N LEU A 116 5.41 9.29 0.03
CA LEU A 116 6.82 8.92 0.11
C LEU A 116 7.18 8.57 1.55
N ARG A 117 8.08 7.61 1.71
CA ARG A 117 8.61 7.21 3.02
C ARG A 117 10.11 6.95 2.98
N LEU A 118 10.85 7.63 3.84
CA LEU A 118 12.27 7.40 4.04
C LEU A 118 12.53 6.07 4.76
N GLU A 119 13.60 5.37 4.39
CA GLU A 119 14.07 4.18 5.12
C GLU A 119 14.61 4.58 6.50
N ASP A 120 15.43 5.63 6.56
CA ASP A 120 15.93 6.23 7.80
C ASP A 120 15.72 7.76 7.79
N PRO A 121 14.79 8.30 8.59
CA PRO A 121 14.55 9.74 8.65
C PRO A 121 15.73 10.53 9.23
N LYS A 122 16.66 9.90 9.96
CA LYS A 122 17.80 10.61 10.58
C LYS A 122 18.84 11.08 9.57
N GLY A 123 18.89 10.46 8.40
CA GLY A 123 19.89 10.75 7.37
C GLY A 123 19.55 11.93 6.46
N MET A 124 18.34 12.49 6.60
CA MET A 124 17.74 13.45 5.66
C MET A 124 17.06 14.60 6.41
N SER A 125 16.94 15.76 5.75
CA SER A 125 16.24 16.93 6.34
C SER A 125 14.76 16.63 6.57
N VAL A 126 14.22 17.05 7.71
CA VAL A 126 12.78 17.01 8.02
C VAL A 126 12.03 18.25 7.55
N ASP A 127 12.76 19.29 7.10
CA ASP A 127 12.19 20.50 6.52
C ASP A 127 12.15 20.38 4.99
N ALA A 128 10.94 20.47 4.42
CA ALA A 128 10.68 20.44 3.00
C ALA A 128 11.35 21.59 2.25
N SER A 129 11.60 22.73 2.91
CA SER A 129 12.25 23.91 2.32
C SER A 129 13.69 23.64 1.86
N ASN A 130 14.32 22.60 2.42
CA ASN A 130 15.65 22.12 2.07
C ASN A 130 15.66 21.22 0.84
N TYR A 131 14.51 20.98 0.22
CA TYR A 131 14.38 20.18 -0.98
C TYR A 131 14.00 21.02 -2.20
N GLN A 132 14.34 20.50 -3.37
CA GLN A 132 13.93 21.02 -4.68
C GLN A 132 13.35 19.88 -5.51
N LEU A 133 12.26 20.16 -6.22
CA LEU A 133 11.64 19.21 -7.13
C LEU A 133 11.80 19.66 -8.57
N PHE A 134 12.21 18.71 -9.40
CA PHE A 134 12.28 18.83 -10.84
C PHE A 134 11.33 17.79 -11.43
N ILE A 135 10.36 18.25 -12.21
CA ILE A 135 9.31 17.39 -12.78
C ILE A 135 9.29 17.61 -14.28
N THR A 136 9.40 16.51 -15.02
CA THR A 136 9.35 16.48 -16.48
C THR A 136 8.48 15.33 -16.98
N GLY A 137 8.01 15.38 -18.22
CA GLY A 137 7.44 14.20 -18.86
C GLY A 137 8.55 13.18 -19.20
N TYR A 138 8.25 11.88 -19.12
CA TYR A 138 9.24 10.82 -19.37
C TYR A 138 9.76 10.82 -20.84
N ASP A 139 8.86 10.96 -21.81
CA ASP A 139 9.17 10.87 -23.25
C ASP A 139 8.79 12.13 -24.06
N LYS A 140 7.99 13.04 -23.48
CA LYS A 140 7.45 14.23 -24.16
C LYS A 140 7.49 15.45 -23.25
N SER A 141 7.48 16.62 -23.87
CA SER A 141 7.17 17.89 -23.20
C SER A 141 5.85 17.76 -22.45
N MET A 142 5.77 18.32 -21.25
CA MET A 142 4.61 18.13 -20.38
C MET A 142 3.41 18.92 -20.93
N GLU A 143 2.27 18.25 -21.18
CA GLU A 143 1.11 18.86 -21.86
C GLU A 143 0.47 20.01 -21.06
N SER A 144 0.44 19.91 -19.74
CA SER A 144 0.05 20.96 -18.81
C SER A 144 0.72 20.73 -17.45
N GLY A 145 1.00 21.81 -16.72
CA GLY A 145 1.70 21.75 -15.44
C GLY A 145 0.76 21.84 -14.26
N PRO A 146 0.44 20.73 -13.58
CA PRO A 146 -0.26 20.81 -12.30
C PRO A 146 0.60 21.62 -11.32
N LYS A 147 -0.07 22.41 -10.47
CA LYS A 147 0.57 23.03 -9.31
C LYS A 147 1.10 21.90 -8.43
N THR A 148 2.41 21.89 -8.20
CA THR A 148 3.06 20.88 -7.37
C THR A 148 3.45 21.47 -6.03
N THR A 149 3.14 20.76 -4.96
CA THR A 149 3.63 21.05 -3.61
C THR A 149 4.34 19.81 -3.07
N PHE A 150 5.48 20.00 -2.43
CA PHE A 150 6.12 18.93 -1.66
C PHE A 150 6.07 19.28 -0.18
N SER A 151 5.58 18.34 0.62
CA SER A 151 5.43 18.52 2.05
C SER A 151 6.03 17.35 2.80
N LEU A 152 6.61 17.62 3.98
CA LEU A 152 7.17 16.61 4.88
C LEU A 152 6.41 16.60 6.20
N PHE A 153 6.13 15.39 6.70
CA PHE A 153 5.44 15.14 7.97
C PHE A 153 6.43 15.07 9.14
N GLY A 154 7.14 16.18 9.37
CA GLY A 154 8.10 16.32 10.47
C GLY A 154 9.10 15.17 10.56
N SER A 155 9.27 14.63 11.78
CA SER A 155 10.23 13.56 12.07
C SER A 155 9.74 12.14 11.75
N THR A 156 8.52 11.99 11.20
CA THR A 156 7.93 10.66 10.92
C THR A 156 8.61 9.95 9.74
N GLY A 157 9.37 10.68 8.92
CA GLY A 157 10.02 10.17 7.71
C GLY A 157 9.08 10.04 6.52
N TYR A 158 7.84 10.52 6.62
CA TYR A 158 6.90 10.56 5.51
C TYR A 158 6.91 11.92 4.80
N GLY A 159 6.75 11.88 3.49
CA GLY A 159 6.58 13.05 2.65
C GLY A 159 5.44 12.83 1.67
N VAL A 160 4.90 13.92 1.14
CA VAL A 160 3.87 13.87 0.10
C VAL A 160 4.18 14.85 -1.00
N ILE A 161 4.08 14.38 -2.24
CA ILE A 161 4.07 15.26 -3.41
C ILE A 161 2.64 15.36 -3.89
N ARG A 162 2.12 16.58 -3.90
CA ARG A 162 0.77 16.88 -4.32
C ARG A 162 0.78 17.52 -5.69
N PHE A 163 -0.04 17.00 -6.60
CA PHE A 163 -0.30 17.54 -7.92
C PHE A 163 -1.75 18.06 -7.94
N GLN A 164 -1.93 19.36 -8.17
CA GLN A 164 -3.24 20.01 -8.22
C GLN A 164 -3.46 20.70 -9.56
N SER A 165 -4.64 20.53 -10.15
CA SER A 165 -5.03 21.15 -11.42
C SER A 165 -6.53 21.45 -11.43
N GLU A 166 -6.96 22.44 -12.21
CA GLU A 166 -8.39 22.69 -12.44
C GLU A 166 -9.01 21.64 -13.39
N GLU A 167 -8.20 21.10 -14.30
CA GLU A 167 -8.56 20.02 -15.21
C GLU A 167 -7.97 18.68 -14.72
N PRO A 168 -8.59 17.53 -15.05
CA PRO A 168 -8.05 16.22 -14.70
C PRO A 168 -6.61 16.05 -15.17
N ILE A 169 -5.75 15.58 -14.27
CA ILE A 169 -4.33 15.39 -14.57
C ILE A 169 -4.18 14.35 -15.69
N PRO A 170 -3.44 14.66 -16.77
CA PRO A 170 -3.32 13.76 -17.91
C PRO A 170 -2.64 12.44 -17.53
N LYS A 171 -3.06 11.36 -18.19
CA LYS A 171 -2.50 10.01 -18.07
C LYS A 171 -1.11 9.93 -18.72
N GLN A 172 -0.11 10.45 -18.01
CA GLN A 172 1.28 10.45 -18.47
C GLN A 172 2.22 10.08 -17.33
N ILE A 173 3.30 9.38 -17.68
CA ILE A 173 4.38 9.08 -16.74
C ILE A 173 5.23 10.34 -16.58
N LEU A 174 5.25 10.85 -15.35
CA LEU A 174 6.13 11.91 -14.92
C LEU A 174 7.44 11.33 -14.40
N ASP A 175 8.51 12.03 -14.71
CA ASP A 175 9.83 11.86 -14.16
C ASP A 175 10.05 12.92 -13.10
N VAL A 176 10.23 12.47 -11.87
CA VAL A 176 10.34 13.34 -10.69
C VAL A 176 11.71 13.13 -10.07
N THR A 177 12.49 14.21 -10.00
CA THR A 177 13.76 14.26 -9.29
C THR A 177 13.63 15.15 -8.06
N ILE A 178 13.92 14.57 -6.90
CA ILE A 178 13.99 15.30 -5.62
C ILE A 178 15.46 15.50 -5.29
N ARG A 179 15.85 16.76 -5.11
CA ARG A 179 17.20 17.15 -4.68
C ARG A 179 17.16 17.62 -3.23
N ALA A 180 18.03 17.04 -2.40
CA ALA A 180 18.33 17.55 -1.08
C ALA A 180 19.45 18.59 -1.18
N ASN A 181 19.20 19.80 -0.66
CA ASN A 181 20.19 20.89 -0.68
C ASN A 181 21.07 20.88 0.56
N GLU A 182 20.62 20.25 1.65
CA GLU A 182 21.40 20.06 2.85
C GLU A 182 21.95 18.64 2.92
N GLN A 183 23.25 18.56 3.22
CA GLN A 183 23.93 17.28 3.39
C GLN A 183 24.09 16.99 4.87
N LEU A 184 23.27 16.08 5.39
CA LEU A 184 23.33 15.67 6.81
C LEU A 184 24.19 14.42 7.05
N THR A 185 24.51 13.68 5.98
CA THR A 185 25.29 12.45 6.03
C THR A 185 26.54 12.55 5.17
N ALA A 186 27.61 11.90 5.60
CA ALA A 186 28.84 11.80 4.83
C ALA A 186 28.56 11.13 3.47
N GLN A 187 29.28 11.56 2.42
CA GLN A 187 29.13 10.98 1.07
C GLN A 187 29.41 9.47 1.13
N SER A 188 28.34 8.70 1.00
CA SER A 188 28.35 7.23 1.08
C SER A 188 27.82 6.60 -0.21
N GLY A 189 27.10 7.39 -1.02
CA GLY A 189 26.52 7.01 -2.30
C GLY A 189 27.52 7.08 -3.46
N THR A 190 27.16 6.43 -4.56
CA THR A 190 28.04 6.24 -5.73
C THR A 190 27.97 7.39 -6.74
N GLY A 191 27.23 8.47 -6.46
CA GLY A 191 26.94 9.53 -7.42
C GLY A 191 25.93 9.13 -8.48
N THR A 192 25.17 8.06 -8.26
CA THR A 192 24.14 7.54 -9.16
C THR A 192 22.88 7.18 -8.37
N SER A 193 21.70 7.58 -8.86
CA SER A 193 20.39 7.17 -8.33
C SER A 193 19.64 6.34 -9.37
N GLY A 194 19.14 5.15 -9.01
CA GLY A 194 18.31 4.33 -9.91
C GLY A 194 19.09 3.61 -11.01
N ASN A 195 18.46 3.40 -12.17
CA ASN A 195 19.06 2.65 -13.29
C ASN A 195 20.20 3.47 -13.94
N LYS A 196 21.42 2.91 -13.98
CA LYS A 196 22.68 3.60 -14.38
C LYS A 196 22.66 4.31 -15.74
N ASN A 197 21.72 3.98 -16.61
CA ASN A 197 21.65 4.53 -17.97
C ASN A 197 20.92 5.88 -18.08
N ASN A 198 20.44 6.46 -16.97
CA ASN A 198 19.61 7.69 -17.00
C ASN A 198 20.01 8.75 -15.95
N THR A 199 21.21 8.68 -15.36
CA THR A 199 21.70 9.73 -14.44
C THR A 199 22.59 10.71 -15.19
N ASP A 200 22.24 11.99 -15.17
CA ASP A 200 23.08 13.06 -15.72
C ASP A 200 24.24 13.44 -14.78
N GLU A 201 25.10 14.36 -15.21
CA GLU A 201 26.23 14.85 -14.39
C GLU A 201 25.81 15.50 -13.06
N SER A 202 24.54 15.91 -12.91
CA SER A 202 24.07 16.58 -11.71
C SER A 202 23.94 15.60 -10.52
N PHE A 203 23.72 14.31 -10.75
CA PHE A 203 23.69 13.28 -9.70
C PHE A 203 25.05 13.06 -9.01
N ALA A 204 26.15 13.40 -9.68
CA ALA A 204 27.48 13.39 -9.09
C ALA A 204 27.78 14.66 -8.28
N LYS A 205 27.04 15.76 -8.52
CA LYS A 205 27.26 17.08 -7.89
C LYS A 205 26.31 17.34 -6.73
N TYR A 206 25.08 16.85 -6.82
CA TYR A 206 24.01 17.08 -5.86
C TYR A 206 23.47 15.76 -5.34
N ASP A 207 23.00 15.77 -4.09
CA ASP A 207 22.33 14.62 -3.51
C ASP A 207 20.87 14.60 -3.97
N GLN A 208 20.54 13.70 -4.89
CA GLN A 208 19.22 13.66 -5.50
C GLN A 208 18.77 12.25 -5.83
N GLY A 209 17.46 12.04 -5.72
CA GLY A 209 16.77 10.79 -6.01
C GLY A 209 15.77 11.00 -7.15
N ARG A 210 15.70 10.04 -8.07
CA ARG A 210 14.81 10.07 -9.24
C ARG A 210 13.83 8.91 -9.21
N PHE A 211 12.56 9.19 -9.47
CA PHE A 211 11.51 8.18 -9.55
C PHE A 211 10.46 8.58 -10.60
N TYR A 212 9.73 7.56 -11.07
CA TYR A 212 8.67 7.75 -12.07
C TYR A 212 7.31 7.51 -11.44
N VAL A 213 6.30 8.30 -11.83
CA VAL A 213 4.92 8.17 -11.35
C VAL A 213 3.93 8.60 -12.43
N ASN A 214 2.79 7.92 -12.53
CA ASN A 214 1.67 8.33 -13.37
C ASN A 214 0.51 8.85 -12.49
N PRO A 215 0.44 10.16 -12.19
CA PRO A 215 -0.60 10.70 -11.32
C PRO A 215 -2.01 10.64 -11.93
N GLY A 216 -2.13 10.58 -13.26
CA GLY A 216 -3.43 10.51 -13.94
C GLY A 216 -3.98 9.09 -14.12
N ALA A 217 -3.30 8.05 -13.59
CA ALA A 217 -3.71 6.66 -13.79
C ALA A 217 -5.12 6.36 -13.22
N ASP A 218 -5.86 5.44 -13.86
CA ASP A 218 -7.21 5.07 -13.41
C ASP A 218 -7.24 4.31 -12.07
N ASN A 219 -6.13 3.68 -11.69
CA ASN A 219 -6.01 2.84 -10.50
C ASN A 219 -5.46 3.59 -9.27
N THR A 220 -5.67 4.90 -9.14
CA THR A 220 -5.31 5.62 -7.90
C THR A 220 -6.26 5.24 -6.76
N THR A 221 -5.74 5.15 -5.54
CA THR A 221 -6.59 4.91 -4.36
C THR A 221 -7.37 6.17 -4.02
N THR A 222 -8.69 6.10 -4.07
CA THR A 222 -9.55 7.21 -3.66
C THR A 222 -9.61 7.31 -2.14
N LEU A 223 -9.43 8.53 -1.60
CA LEU A 223 -9.59 8.81 -0.18
C LEU A 223 -10.98 9.41 0.07
N ASP A 224 -11.95 8.56 0.41
CA ASP A 224 -13.39 8.91 0.45
C ASP A 224 -13.75 10.12 1.33
N TRP A 225 -12.93 10.45 2.33
CA TRP A 225 -13.21 11.48 3.33
C TRP A 225 -12.22 12.65 3.31
N LEU A 226 -11.16 12.56 2.51
CA LEU A 226 -10.21 13.65 2.34
C LEU A 226 -10.72 14.58 1.25
N ALA A 227 -11.10 15.80 1.62
CA ALA A 227 -11.56 16.78 0.64
C ALA A 227 -10.43 17.15 -0.34
N SER A 228 -10.76 17.27 -1.62
CA SER A 228 -9.85 17.85 -2.60
C SER A 228 -9.42 19.25 -2.13
N GLY A 229 -8.11 19.53 -2.17
CA GLY A 229 -7.55 20.77 -1.67
C GLY A 229 -7.28 20.81 -0.16
N GLU A 230 -7.53 19.76 0.63
CA GLU A 230 -7.28 19.75 2.09
C GLU A 230 -5.84 20.13 2.43
N GLN A 231 -5.66 21.08 3.35
CA GLN A 231 -4.36 21.64 3.74
C GLN A 231 -3.99 21.31 5.19
N ASN A 232 -4.94 20.78 5.99
CA ASN A 232 -4.68 20.44 7.38
C ASN A 232 -3.68 19.27 7.47
N PRO A 233 -2.47 19.47 8.04
CA PRO A 233 -1.44 18.45 8.07
C PRO A 233 -1.82 17.19 8.84
N ALA A 234 -2.53 17.35 9.96
CA ALA A 234 -2.98 16.24 10.78
C ALA A 234 -3.99 15.38 10.02
N LYS A 235 -4.93 15.99 9.29
CA LYS A 235 -5.87 15.24 8.43
C LYS A 235 -5.18 14.55 7.26
N LEU A 236 -4.27 15.23 6.59
CA LEU A 236 -3.49 14.65 5.49
C LEU A 236 -2.69 13.43 5.98
N TYR A 237 -1.96 13.56 7.08
CA TYR A 237 -1.21 12.46 7.67
C TYR A 237 -2.13 11.33 8.15
N THR A 238 -3.30 11.66 8.71
CA THR A 238 -4.28 10.67 9.13
C THR A 238 -4.75 9.83 7.94
N ALA A 239 -5.20 10.48 6.86
CA ALA A 239 -5.71 9.80 5.67
C ALA A 239 -4.64 8.99 4.93
N LEU A 240 -3.42 9.51 4.82
CA LEU A 240 -2.36 8.88 4.03
C LEU A 240 -1.58 7.81 4.80
N VAL A 241 -1.42 7.98 6.11
CA VAL A 241 -0.49 7.16 6.92
C VAL A 241 -1.17 6.56 8.14
N ALA A 242 -1.81 7.39 8.96
CA ALA A 242 -2.22 6.95 10.29
C ALA A 242 -3.33 5.90 10.24
N GLU A 243 -4.29 6.00 9.32
CA GLU A 243 -5.37 5.00 9.18
C GLU A 243 -4.85 3.60 8.87
N SER A 244 -3.93 3.48 7.91
CA SER A 244 -3.36 2.17 7.58
C SER A 244 -2.56 1.58 8.75
N LYS A 245 -1.90 2.43 9.55
CA LYS A 245 -1.19 1.98 10.77
C LYS A 245 -2.17 1.61 11.89
N ASP A 246 -3.22 2.39 12.08
CA ASP A 246 -4.30 2.15 13.04
C ASP A 246 -4.94 0.79 12.75
N GLU A 247 -5.37 0.56 11.51
CA GLU A 247 -5.98 -0.71 11.07
C GLU A 247 -5.08 -1.91 11.35
N LYS A 248 -3.78 -1.83 11.04
CA LYS A 248 -2.82 -2.91 11.37
C LYS A 248 -2.69 -3.17 12.87
N ILE A 249 -2.72 -2.12 13.69
CA ILE A 249 -2.69 -2.28 15.16
C ILE A 249 -3.99 -2.91 15.66
N HIS A 250 -5.14 -2.54 15.09
CA HIS A 250 -6.44 -3.14 15.40
C HIS A 250 -6.54 -4.61 14.98
N GLU A 251 -6.02 -4.98 13.81
CA GLU A 251 -5.93 -6.37 13.36
C GLU A 251 -5.06 -7.21 14.31
N GLU A 252 -3.94 -6.66 14.74
CA GLU A 252 -3.06 -7.30 15.72
C GLU A 252 -3.78 -7.43 17.08
N LEU A 253 -4.44 -6.38 17.56
CA LEU A 253 -5.25 -6.41 18.78
C LEU A 253 -6.32 -7.51 18.71
N LYS A 254 -7.08 -7.58 17.62
CA LYS A 254 -8.12 -8.59 17.40
C LYS A 254 -7.53 -10.01 17.41
N THR A 255 -6.41 -10.22 16.73
CA THR A 255 -5.70 -11.51 16.72
C THR A 255 -5.27 -11.92 18.13
N GLN A 256 -4.63 -11.00 18.86
CA GLN A 256 -4.14 -11.27 20.21
C GLN A 256 -5.28 -11.54 21.19
N ILE A 257 -6.37 -10.77 21.14
CA ILE A 257 -7.52 -10.95 22.03
C ILE A 257 -8.28 -12.24 21.71
N SER A 258 -8.39 -12.62 20.44
CA SER A 258 -8.95 -13.91 20.05
C SER A 258 -8.13 -15.07 20.64
N GLU A 259 -6.80 -15.00 20.59
CA GLU A 259 -5.96 -16.02 21.24
C GLU A 259 -6.08 -16.00 22.77
N MET A 260 -6.26 -14.84 23.40
CA MET A 260 -6.59 -14.77 24.82
C MET A 260 -7.89 -15.54 25.14
N GLY A 261 -8.92 -15.41 24.31
CA GLY A 261 -10.16 -16.19 24.43
C GLY A 261 -9.91 -17.70 24.36
N ASN A 262 -9.07 -18.15 23.42
CA ASN A 262 -8.66 -19.56 23.32
C ASN A 262 -7.92 -20.03 24.58
N LEU A 263 -7.03 -19.22 25.12
CA LEU A 263 -6.29 -19.53 26.34
C LEU A 263 -7.19 -19.60 27.57
N LEU A 264 -8.21 -18.73 27.69
CA LEU A 264 -9.20 -18.83 28.77
C LEU A 264 -9.98 -20.15 28.69
N ASN A 265 -10.38 -20.55 27.49
CA ASN A 265 -11.06 -21.84 27.27
C ASN A 265 -10.14 -23.04 27.59
N ARG A 266 -8.87 -23.00 27.17
CA ARG A 266 -7.87 -24.02 27.52
C ARG A 266 -7.65 -24.09 29.03
N ALA A 267 -7.52 -22.95 29.71
CA ALA A 267 -7.33 -22.91 31.15
C ALA A 267 -8.53 -23.54 31.89
N LYS A 268 -9.76 -23.25 31.43
CA LYS A 268 -10.98 -23.87 31.95
C LYS A 268 -10.98 -25.38 31.73
N GLU A 269 -10.60 -25.85 30.56
CA GLU A 269 -10.51 -27.29 30.25
C GLU A 269 -9.48 -28.01 31.13
N TYR A 270 -8.26 -27.47 31.29
CA TYR A 270 -7.26 -28.08 32.16
C TYR A 270 -7.69 -28.08 33.63
N THR A 271 -8.36 -27.01 34.08
CA THR A 271 -8.98 -26.95 35.42
C THR A 271 -10.01 -28.07 35.59
N ASN A 272 -10.91 -28.25 34.62
CA ASN A 272 -11.94 -29.30 34.67
C ASN A 272 -11.34 -30.71 34.67
N ARG A 273 -10.24 -30.94 33.94
CA ARG A 273 -9.52 -32.23 33.94
C ARG A 273 -8.92 -32.57 35.29
N LEU A 274 -8.34 -31.58 35.97
CA LEU A 274 -7.79 -31.75 37.31
C LEU A 274 -8.88 -32.11 38.32
N VAL A 275 -9.99 -31.36 38.30
CA VAL A 275 -11.16 -31.63 39.16
C VAL A 275 -11.75 -33.00 38.86
N SER A 276 -11.94 -33.36 37.58
CA SER A 276 -12.47 -34.67 37.19
C SER A 276 -11.55 -35.84 37.56
N ALA A 277 -10.25 -35.59 37.72
CA ALA A 277 -9.28 -36.55 38.18
C ALA A 277 -9.19 -36.64 39.73
N GLY A 278 -10.03 -35.89 40.46
CA GLY A 278 -10.09 -35.89 41.93
C GLY A 278 -9.08 -34.97 42.61
N TYR A 279 -8.52 -34.00 41.87
CA TYR A 279 -7.56 -33.02 42.40
C TYR A 279 -8.18 -31.62 42.52
N GLU A 280 -7.82 -30.91 43.59
CA GLU A 280 -8.08 -29.48 43.70
C GLU A 280 -7.22 -28.72 42.68
N ALA A 281 -7.87 -27.99 41.77
CA ALA A 281 -7.16 -27.20 40.77
C ALA A 281 -6.39 -26.04 41.41
N PRO A 282 -5.19 -25.68 40.90
CA PRO A 282 -4.46 -24.52 41.37
C PRO A 282 -5.29 -23.24 41.26
N LYS A 283 -5.12 -22.31 42.22
CA LYS A 283 -5.84 -21.05 42.21
C LYS A 283 -5.51 -20.23 40.96
N THR A 284 -6.54 -19.79 40.25
CA THR A 284 -6.39 -18.90 39.10
C THR A 284 -5.66 -17.62 39.49
N PRO A 285 -4.60 -17.22 38.77
CA PRO A 285 -3.88 -15.98 39.07
C PRO A 285 -4.77 -14.75 38.92
N TRP A 286 -4.55 -13.73 39.76
CA TRP A 286 -5.39 -12.52 39.80
C TRP A 286 -5.48 -11.75 38.48
N PHE A 287 -4.48 -11.91 37.60
CA PHE A 287 -4.44 -11.23 36.29
C PHE A 287 -5.20 -11.98 35.19
N VAL A 288 -5.72 -13.18 35.49
CA VAL A 288 -6.63 -13.98 34.64
C VAL A 288 -8.02 -14.04 35.29
N GLU A 289 -8.07 -14.05 36.62
CA GLU A 289 -9.29 -14.20 37.40
C GLU A 289 -10.31 -13.10 37.07
N GLY A 290 -11.46 -13.53 36.54
CA GLY A 290 -12.58 -12.65 36.18
C GLY A 290 -12.49 -12.01 34.79
N ASP A 291 -11.41 -12.23 34.05
CA ASP A 291 -11.31 -11.73 32.68
C ASP A 291 -12.17 -12.55 31.72
N TYR A 292 -12.78 -11.87 30.74
CA TYR A 292 -13.54 -12.51 29.67
C TYR A 292 -13.42 -11.73 28.36
N ILE A 293 -13.80 -12.39 27.26
CA ILE A 293 -13.93 -11.76 25.95
C ILE A 293 -15.42 -11.48 25.71
N ASP A 294 -15.76 -10.23 25.38
CA ASP A 294 -17.15 -9.86 25.09
C ASP A 294 -17.63 -10.33 23.71
N GLU A 295 -18.91 -10.12 23.42
CA GLU A 295 -19.53 -10.53 22.15
C GLU A 295 -18.94 -9.82 20.91
N ASN A 296 -18.31 -8.66 21.11
CA ASN A 296 -17.66 -7.88 20.05
C ASN A 296 -16.19 -8.27 19.87
N GLY A 297 -15.68 -9.25 20.64
CA GLY A 297 -14.28 -9.65 20.61
C GLY A 297 -13.34 -8.72 21.38
N GLY A 298 -13.87 -7.87 22.27
CA GLY A 298 -13.13 -7.01 23.17
C GLY A 298 -12.69 -7.73 24.44
N LEU A 299 -11.51 -7.36 24.98
CA LEU A 299 -11.05 -7.87 26.27
C LEU A 299 -11.69 -7.05 27.40
N VAL A 300 -12.49 -7.72 28.24
CA VAL A 300 -12.97 -7.14 29.49
C VAL A 300 -12.12 -7.68 30.64
N ALA A 301 -11.14 -6.88 31.05
CA ALA A 301 -10.25 -7.23 32.15
C ALA A 301 -10.88 -6.86 33.50
N ALA A 302 -11.00 -7.83 34.40
CA ALA A 302 -11.43 -7.59 35.78
C ALA A 302 -10.38 -6.76 36.54
N LYS A 303 -9.10 -6.99 36.24
CA LYS A 303 -7.97 -6.21 36.76
C LYS A 303 -6.98 -5.91 35.65
N ASN A 304 -6.54 -4.65 35.61
CA ASN A 304 -5.54 -4.18 34.66
C ASN A 304 -4.12 -4.39 35.18
N LEU A 305 -3.20 -4.66 34.27
CA LEU A 305 -1.79 -4.79 34.60
C LEU A 305 -1.21 -3.43 35.03
N THR A 306 -0.15 -3.47 35.82
CA THR A 306 0.54 -2.23 36.21
C THR A 306 1.11 -1.57 34.95
N GLY A 307 1.00 -0.25 34.82
CA GLY A 307 1.47 0.46 33.63
C GLY A 307 0.62 0.24 32.36
N ALA A 308 -0.54 -0.44 32.46
CA ALA A 308 -1.48 -0.57 31.34
C ALA A 308 -1.98 0.79 30.84
N HIS A 309 -2.16 0.91 29.53
CA HIS A 309 -2.82 2.02 28.86
C HIS A 309 -4.29 1.65 28.66
N LEU A 310 -5.20 2.50 29.12
CA LEU A 310 -6.64 2.25 29.11
C LEU A 310 -7.28 3.25 28.15
N ILE A 311 -7.52 2.80 26.92
CA ILE A 311 -8.23 3.55 25.88
C ILE A 311 -9.34 2.66 25.34
N ASP A 312 -10.44 3.27 24.97
CA ASP A 312 -11.42 2.65 24.10
C ASP A 312 -10.83 2.63 22.68
N TYR A 313 -10.50 1.43 22.23
CA TYR A 313 -10.04 1.15 20.87
C TYR A 313 -11.11 0.38 20.07
N SER A 314 -12.17 -0.14 20.70
CA SER A 314 -13.15 -0.97 20.00
C SER A 314 -14.18 -0.12 19.26
N THR A 315 -14.48 1.08 19.79
CA THR A 315 -15.44 2.00 19.17
C THR A 315 -14.79 3.23 18.56
N LYS A 316 -13.54 3.52 18.93
CA LYS A 316 -12.82 4.73 18.54
C LYS A 316 -11.74 4.43 17.53
N THR A 317 -11.60 5.34 16.56
CA THR A 317 -10.56 5.31 15.53
C THR A 317 -9.55 6.43 15.76
N ILE A 318 -8.41 6.34 15.07
CA ILE A 318 -7.40 7.41 15.06
C ILE A 318 -7.98 8.79 14.69
N ARG A 319 -9.07 8.87 13.92
CA ARG A 319 -9.75 10.13 13.56
C ARG A 319 -10.30 10.88 14.77
N GLU A 320 -10.78 10.14 15.78
CA GLU A 320 -11.38 10.73 16.97
C GLU A 320 -10.31 11.16 18.00
N GLY A 321 -9.12 10.56 17.91
CA GLY A 321 -7.98 10.77 18.80
C GLY A 321 -8.06 9.91 20.06
N TYR A 322 -6.99 9.17 20.33
CA TYR A 322 -6.82 8.31 21.50
C TYR A 322 -6.31 9.09 22.73
N ILE A 323 -5.46 10.09 22.52
CA ILE A 323 -4.84 10.93 23.54
C ILE A 323 -5.91 11.62 24.39
N LYS A 324 -6.95 12.17 23.76
CA LYS A 324 -8.04 12.89 24.44
C LYS A 324 -8.80 12.03 25.45
N GLN A 325 -8.70 10.71 25.38
CA GLN A 325 -9.35 9.79 26.32
C GLN A 325 -8.59 9.68 27.65
N VAL A 326 -7.28 9.90 27.63
CA VAL A 326 -6.39 9.64 28.78
C VAL A 326 -5.64 10.86 29.27
N MET A 327 -5.57 11.93 28.48
CA MET A 327 -4.87 13.17 28.80
C MET A 327 -5.53 14.39 28.14
N GLY A 328 -5.24 15.58 28.66
CA GLY A 328 -5.82 16.83 28.16
C GLY A 328 -5.34 17.24 26.76
N GLY A 329 -4.17 16.75 26.35
CA GLY A 329 -3.58 17.01 25.04
C GLY A 329 -2.12 16.55 24.93
N LEU A 330 -1.49 16.86 23.80
CA LEU A 330 -0.13 16.40 23.47
C LEU A 330 0.94 16.89 24.46
N SER A 331 0.75 18.04 25.12
CA SER A 331 1.71 18.59 26.09
C SER A 331 1.93 17.70 27.32
N GLU A 332 0.96 16.84 27.66
CA GLU A 332 1.03 15.92 28.80
C GLU A 332 1.61 14.56 28.40
N PHE A 333 1.84 14.32 27.11
CA PHE A 333 2.17 13.00 26.56
C PHE A 333 3.44 12.39 27.17
N ASP A 334 4.53 13.15 27.21
CA ASP A 334 5.81 12.66 27.76
C ASP A 334 5.70 12.34 29.25
N THR A 335 5.01 13.20 29.99
CA THR A 335 4.77 13.00 31.43
C THR A 335 3.93 11.74 31.67
N TYR A 336 2.89 11.54 30.86
CA TYR A 336 2.05 10.35 30.90
C TYR A 336 2.84 9.08 30.58
N MET A 337 3.62 9.08 29.49
CA MET A 337 4.42 7.93 29.06
C MET A 337 5.51 7.57 30.09
N LYS A 338 6.17 8.58 30.65
CA LYS A 338 7.14 8.41 31.73
C LYS A 338 6.49 7.76 32.97
N LYS A 339 5.35 8.29 33.43
CA LYS A 339 4.62 7.75 34.58
C LYS A 339 4.23 6.27 34.38
N LYS A 340 3.77 5.90 33.18
CA LYS A 340 3.42 4.50 32.85
C LYS A 340 4.64 3.59 32.83
N THR A 341 5.74 4.05 32.25
CA THR A 341 7.02 3.33 32.22
C THR A 341 7.60 3.12 33.61
N GLU A 342 7.63 4.17 34.44
CA GLU A 342 8.10 4.11 35.83
C GLU A 342 7.25 3.17 36.67
N SER A 343 5.93 3.15 36.48
CA SER A 343 5.04 2.21 37.17
C SER A 343 5.39 0.75 36.87
N THR A 344 5.76 0.44 35.62
CA THR A 344 6.25 -0.89 35.22
C THR A 344 7.61 -1.23 35.83
N ASN A 345 8.52 -0.24 35.89
CA ASN A 345 9.86 -0.43 36.47
C ASN A 345 9.84 -0.58 38.00
N ILE A 346 8.97 0.15 38.70
CA ILE A 346 8.76 0.03 40.16
C ILE A 346 8.21 -1.36 40.48
N ALA A 347 7.31 -1.89 39.66
CA ALA A 347 6.86 -3.28 39.78
C ALA A 347 8.00 -4.31 39.59
N SER A 348 9.12 -3.90 38.97
CA SER A 348 10.26 -4.75 38.65
C SER A 348 11.46 -4.60 39.62
N SER A 349 11.58 -3.49 40.36
CA SER A 349 12.83 -3.09 41.04
C SER A 349 12.79 -3.10 42.58
N SER A 350 11.67 -3.45 43.21
CA SER A 350 11.59 -3.54 44.68
C SER A 350 12.14 -4.87 45.18
N ASN A 351 13.34 -4.84 45.79
CA ASN A 351 14.08 -5.97 46.37
C ASN A 351 13.38 -6.75 47.51
N ASN A 352 12.07 -6.58 47.73
CA ASN A 352 11.32 -7.35 48.73
C ASN A 352 9.81 -7.49 48.46
N VAL A 353 9.35 -7.37 47.21
CA VAL A 353 7.97 -7.71 46.85
C VAL A 353 7.97 -8.55 45.58
N VAL A 354 7.45 -9.77 45.71
CA VAL A 354 7.08 -10.74 44.66
C VAL A 354 6.71 -10.01 43.36
N ARG A 355 7.28 -10.41 42.21
CA ARG A 355 6.80 -9.99 40.88
C ARG A 355 5.28 -10.12 40.90
N LYS A 356 4.53 -9.01 40.95
CA LYS A 356 3.07 -9.09 41.10
C LYS A 356 2.43 -9.86 39.96
N GLU A 357 3.06 -9.86 38.80
CA GLU A 357 2.59 -10.49 37.56
C GLU A 357 3.50 -11.67 37.22
N GLN A 358 3.33 -12.79 37.91
CA GLN A 358 3.98 -14.05 37.54
C GLN A 358 3.08 -15.23 37.83
N VAL A 359 3.28 -16.30 37.07
CA VAL A 359 2.66 -17.60 37.35
C VAL A 359 3.53 -18.33 38.36
N GLU A 360 3.02 -18.52 39.56
CA GLU A 360 3.69 -19.30 40.60
C GLU A 360 3.87 -20.75 40.17
N GLN A 361 4.99 -21.35 40.59
CA GLN A 361 5.20 -22.78 40.37
C GLN A 361 4.31 -23.57 41.31
N VAL A 362 3.66 -24.60 40.77
CA VAL A 362 2.88 -25.57 41.55
C VAL A 362 3.68 -26.85 41.61
N ASN A 363 4.16 -27.20 42.80
CA ASN A 363 4.96 -28.41 43.04
C ASN A 363 4.13 -29.56 43.62
N SER A 364 2.92 -29.27 44.07
CA SER A 364 2.05 -30.27 44.68
C SER A 364 0.58 -29.99 44.40
N LEU A 365 -0.23 -31.04 44.26
CA LEU A 365 -1.68 -30.97 44.18
C LEU A 365 -2.30 -31.62 45.41
N LYS A 366 -3.44 -31.11 45.85
CA LYS A 366 -4.24 -31.73 46.90
C LYS A 366 -5.34 -32.59 46.26
N ASN A 367 -5.51 -33.81 46.73
CA ASN A 367 -6.61 -34.68 46.37
C ASN A 367 -7.86 -34.33 47.19
N GLU A 368 -9.03 -34.72 46.70
CA GLU A 368 -10.31 -34.59 47.42
C GLU A 368 -10.31 -35.33 48.78
N ASP A 369 -9.55 -36.42 48.89
CA ASP A 369 -9.37 -37.17 50.15
C ASP A 369 -8.43 -36.49 51.15
N GLY A 370 -7.85 -35.34 50.80
CA GLY A 370 -6.91 -34.58 51.60
C GLY A 370 -5.44 -35.01 51.47
N SER A 371 -5.15 -36.07 50.72
CA SER A 371 -3.77 -36.47 50.42
C SER A 371 -3.08 -35.48 49.45
N ILE A 372 -1.74 -35.46 49.45
CA ILE A 372 -0.95 -34.53 48.64
C ILE A 372 -0.12 -35.32 47.63
N LEU A 373 -0.26 -34.97 46.35
CA LEU A 373 0.58 -35.45 45.26
C LEU A 373 1.74 -34.48 45.04
N ASP A 374 2.99 -34.93 45.24
CA ASP A 374 4.19 -34.16 44.85
C ASP A 374 4.48 -34.37 43.36
N LEU A 375 4.28 -33.33 42.56
CA LEU A 375 4.43 -33.35 41.10
C LEU A 375 5.88 -33.57 40.65
N ARG A 376 6.86 -33.31 41.54
CA ARG A 376 8.29 -33.51 41.25
C ARG A 376 8.66 -34.99 41.25
N LEU A 377 7.86 -35.83 41.92
CA LEU A 377 8.07 -37.27 42.02
C LEU A 377 7.28 -38.05 40.96
N VAL A 378 6.37 -37.41 40.24
CA VAL A 378 5.56 -38.05 39.20
C VAL A 378 6.36 -38.18 37.90
N SER A 379 6.43 -39.41 37.36
CA SER A 379 7.18 -39.73 36.15
C SER A 379 6.44 -40.73 35.25
N THR A 380 6.53 -40.51 33.93
CA THR A 380 5.96 -41.39 32.91
C THR A 380 6.59 -42.78 32.98
N GLY A 381 5.75 -43.81 33.03
CA GLY A 381 6.19 -45.21 33.10
C GLY A 381 6.50 -45.73 34.51
N SER A 382 6.47 -44.87 35.54
CA SER A 382 6.66 -45.27 36.95
C SER A 382 5.50 -44.87 37.86
N SER A 383 4.81 -43.78 37.55
CA SER A 383 3.65 -43.32 38.32
C SER A 383 2.33 -43.79 37.70
N PRO A 384 1.24 -43.91 38.50
CA PRO A 384 -0.11 -44.15 37.98
C PRO A 384 -0.51 -43.16 36.89
N SER A 385 -1.20 -43.64 35.86
CA SER A 385 -1.61 -42.83 34.69
C SER A 385 -2.41 -41.58 35.07
N ALA A 386 -3.26 -41.66 36.10
CA ALA A 386 -4.02 -40.53 36.61
C ALA A 386 -3.12 -39.42 37.22
N GLN A 387 -2.03 -39.80 37.90
CA GLN A 387 -1.07 -38.84 38.46
C GLN A 387 -0.26 -38.15 37.36
N VAL A 388 0.14 -38.91 36.34
CA VAL A 388 0.84 -38.36 35.16
C VAL A 388 -0.07 -37.37 34.42
N ALA A 389 -1.33 -37.74 34.16
CA ALA A 389 -2.30 -36.86 33.51
C ALA A 389 -2.58 -35.57 34.33
N ALA A 390 -2.61 -35.67 35.66
CA ALA A 390 -2.76 -34.50 36.53
C ALA A 390 -1.53 -33.58 36.50
N LYS A 391 -0.32 -34.15 36.47
CA LYS A 391 0.92 -33.39 36.26
C LYS A 391 0.90 -32.66 34.92
N ASP A 392 0.61 -33.37 33.83
CA ASP A 392 0.59 -32.80 32.48
C ASP A 392 -0.47 -31.68 32.36
N SER A 393 -1.65 -31.88 32.96
CA SER A 393 -2.72 -30.87 32.98
C SER A 393 -2.32 -29.64 33.79
N THR A 394 -1.61 -29.83 34.91
CA THR A 394 -1.10 -28.71 35.73
C THR A 394 -0.03 -27.94 34.97
N GLU A 395 0.96 -28.62 34.37
CA GLU A 395 2.01 -27.97 33.60
C GLU A 395 1.42 -27.19 32.40
N SER A 396 0.43 -27.78 31.72
CA SER A 396 -0.29 -27.13 30.61
C SER A 396 -1.10 -25.93 31.06
N LEU A 397 -1.74 -25.99 32.25
CA LEU A 397 -2.47 -24.87 32.85
C LEU A 397 -1.53 -23.71 33.19
N LEU A 398 -0.40 -24.00 33.86
CA LEU A 398 0.60 -22.98 34.19
C LEU A 398 1.18 -22.34 32.92
N GLN A 399 1.47 -23.14 31.88
CA GLN A 399 1.93 -22.62 30.61
C GLN A 399 0.88 -21.75 29.93
N THR A 400 -0.39 -22.15 29.98
CA THR A 400 -1.52 -21.36 29.46
C THR A 400 -1.60 -20.00 30.14
N TRP A 401 -1.46 -19.94 31.47
CA TRP A 401 -1.44 -18.67 32.21
C TRP A 401 -0.23 -17.80 31.89
N ARG A 402 0.94 -18.40 31.63
CA ARG A 402 2.14 -17.64 31.21
C ARG A 402 1.94 -17.02 29.83
N SER A 403 1.42 -17.79 28.88
CA SER A 403 1.07 -17.29 27.55
C SER A 403 0.00 -16.19 27.64
N TYR A 404 -1.03 -16.39 28.47
CA TYR A 404 -2.08 -15.40 28.67
C TYR A 404 -1.52 -14.09 29.23
N LEU A 405 -0.66 -14.15 30.25
CA LEU A 405 -0.01 -12.96 30.81
C LEU A 405 0.83 -12.24 29.76
N SER A 406 1.60 -12.98 28.96
CA SER A 406 2.42 -12.40 27.89
C SER A 406 1.57 -11.66 26.85
N ILE A 407 0.44 -12.25 26.44
CA ILE A 407 -0.46 -11.60 25.47
C ILE A 407 -1.16 -10.40 26.11
N LYS A 408 -1.63 -10.52 27.36
CA LYS A 408 -2.25 -9.40 28.09
C LYS A 408 -1.28 -8.22 28.25
N GLN A 409 0.00 -8.48 28.48
CA GLN A 409 1.05 -7.46 28.47
C GLN A 409 1.17 -6.79 27.10
N LYS A 410 1.25 -7.57 26.03
CA LYS A 410 1.31 -7.05 24.65
C LYS A 410 0.10 -6.18 24.32
N VAL A 411 -1.11 -6.64 24.65
CA VAL A 411 -2.35 -5.88 24.42
C VAL A 411 -2.35 -4.59 25.25
N GLN A 412 -2.25 -4.68 26.58
CA GLN A 412 -2.47 -3.53 27.46
C GLN A 412 -1.31 -2.52 27.52
N ARG A 413 -0.06 -2.95 27.23
CA ARG A 413 1.12 -2.10 27.35
C ARG A 413 1.72 -1.72 26.01
N ASP A 414 1.77 -2.63 25.05
CA ASP A 414 2.49 -2.38 23.79
C ASP A 414 1.54 -1.85 22.71
N LEU A 415 0.47 -2.59 22.40
CA LEU A 415 -0.46 -2.21 21.33
C LEU A 415 -1.26 -0.94 21.68
N MET A 416 -1.79 -0.84 22.91
CA MET A 416 -2.46 0.40 23.35
C MET A 416 -1.50 1.60 23.36
N ARG A 417 -0.22 1.38 23.68
CA ARG A 417 0.79 2.44 23.59
C ARG A 417 1.03 2.84 22.14
N SER A 418 1.12 1.88 21.22
CA SER A 418 1.30 2.17 19.80
C SER A 418 0.18 3.04 19.24
N LEU A 419 -1.08 2.82 19.65
CA LEU A 419 -2.21 3.69 19.29
C LEU A 419 -2.02 5.13 19.82
N LEU A 420 -1.58 5.28 21.08
CA LEU A 420 -1.30 6.60 21.65
C LEU A 420 -0.12 7.30 20.98
N VAL A 421 0.94 6.57 20.63
CA VAL A 421 2.09 7.11 19.89
C VAL A 421 1.68 7.54 18.49
N LEU A 422 0.85 6.74 17.82
CA LEU A 422 0.33 7.08 16.49
C LEU A 422 -0.50 8.37 16.52
N ASP A 423 -1.35 8.54 17.54
CA ASP A 423 -2.11 9.78 17.72
C ASP A 423 -1.20 10.97 18.09
N ALA A 424 -0.13 10.74 18.86
CA ALA A 424 0.87 11.76 19.11
C ALA A 424 1.57 12.21 17.81
N ASP A 425 1.89 11.26 16.92
CA ASP A 425 2.45 11.56 15.61
C ASP A 425 1.48 12.42 14.80
N VAL A 426 0.18 12.09 14.79
CA VAL A 426 -0.87 12.89 14.10
C VAL A 426 -0.92 14.31 14.64
N LEU A 427 -1.01 14.48 15.96
CA LEU A 427 -1.09 15.81 16.59
C LEU A 427 0.21 16.62 16.39
N SER A 428 1.36 15.96 16.37
CA SER A 428 2.64 16.63 16.14
C SER A 428 2.77 17.26 14.75
N GLN A 429 1.96 16.83 13.77
CA GLN A 429 1.99 17.39 12.41
C GLN A 429 1.55 18.84 12.37
N GLU A 430 0.77 19.33 13.34
CA GLU A 430 0.43 20.75 13.41
C GLU A 430 1.66 21.64 13.65
N LEU A 431 2.74 21.08 14.20
CA LEU A 431 3.98 21.79 14.52
C LEU A 431 5.14 21.40 13.61
N GLY A 432 5.22 20.13 13.22
CA GLY A 432 6.34 19.56 12.47
C GLY A 432 6.18 19.56 10.95
N PHE A 433 4.99 19.90 10.43
CA PHE A 433 4.75 19.90 9.00
C PHE A 433 5.45 21.07 8.32
N SER A 434 6.11 20.78 7.20
CA SER A 434 6.78 21.77 6.37
C SER A 434 6.39 21.60 4.91
N GLU A 435 6.31 22.71 4.18
CA GLU A 435 5.97 22.71 2.76
C GLU A 435 6.98 23.51 1.94
N GLN A 436 7.27 23.00 0.75
CA GLN A 436 7.95 23.71 -0.32
C GLN A 436 6.94 24.02 -1.42
N GLN A 437 6.56 25.29 -1.52
CA GLN A 437 5.69 25.80 -2.59
C GLN A 437 6.50 26.40 -3.76
N ASN A 438 5.80 26.55 -4.89
CA ASN A 438 6.22 26.68 -6.29
C ASN A 438 7.32 27.71 -6.69
N ASN A 439 8.00 28.41 -5.78
CA ASN A 439 9.11 29.32 -6.13
C ASN A 439 10.45 28.61 -6.37
N ARG A 440 10.51 27.28 -6.16
CA ARG A 440 11.72 26.45 -6.35
C ARG A 440 11.47 25.11 -7.06
N SER A 441 10.23 24.76 -7.39
CA SER A 441 9.95 23.64 -8.29
C SER A 441 10.07 24.13 -9.72
N VAL A 442 11.09 23.63 -10.42
CA VAL A 442 11.29 23.95 -11.83
C VAL A 442 10.62 22.86 -12.64
N THR A 443 9.44 23.18 -13.14
CA THR A 443 8.76 22.39 -14.15
C THR A 443 9.39 22.70 -15.50
N TYR A 444 10.07 21.73 -16.10
CA TYR A 444 10.54 21.88 -17.47
C TYR A 444 9.43 21.40 -18.40
N TYR A 445 8.87 22.34 -19.17
CA TYR A 445 7.92 22.05 -20.23
C TYR A 445 8.61 21.39 -21.41
#